data_AF-A0AAV8VBP0-F1
#
_entry.id   AF-A0AAV8VBP0-F1
#
_cell.length_a   1.000
_cell.length_b   1.000
_cell.length_c   1.000
_cell.angle_alpha   90.00
_cell.angle_beta   90.00
_cell.angle_gamma   90.00
#
_symmetry.space_group_name_H-M   'P 1'
#
loop_
_entity.id
_entity.type
_entity.pdbx_description
1 polymer ?
#
loop_
_entity_poly.entity_id
_entity_poly.type
_entity_poly.pdbx_seq_one_letter_code
_entity_poly.pdbx_strand_id
1 'polypeptide(L)'
;MQALRPVPASSHGSRTTFVYKDLATTPYVFVRNDAMKSCLQPNYDGPFEVINREKKFYTVQTAEKVVKVSTDRLKPAYVLVEDPGISPRSVLSDANHERLKHLMFQ
;
A
#
# COMPACT_ATOMS: atom_id res chain seq x y z
N MET A 1 -33.03 28.48 -27.03
CA MET A 1 -31.93 27.84 -26.27
C MET A 1 -30.77 27.62 -27.21
N GLN A 2 -29.60 28.21 -26.95
CA GLN A 2 -28.43 28.12 -27.84
C GLN A 2 -27.55 26.94 -27.40
N ALA A 3 -27.15 26.09 -28.34
CA ALA A 3 -26.36 24.90 -28.05
C ALA A 3 -24.88 25.26 -27.86
N LEU A 4 -24.39 25.21 -26.62
CA LEU A 4 -22.97 25.33 -26.30
C LEU A 4 -22.24 24.08 -26.82
N ARG A 5 -21.39 24.24 -27.84
CA ARG A 5 -20.49 23.17 -28.31
C ARG A 5 -19.09 23.41 -27.74
N PRO A 6 -18.48 22.40 -27.10
CA PRO A 6 -17.11 22.52 -26.62
C PRO A 6 -16.13 22.73 -27.79
N VAL A 7 -15.15 23.61 -27.58
CA VAL A 7 -14.05 23.84 -28.53
C VAL A 7 -13.13 22.61 -28.50
N PRO A 8 -12.69 22.07 -29.66
CA PRO A 8 -11.77 20.95 -29.68
C PRO A 8 -10.47 21.32 -28.96
N ALA A 9 -10.21 20.64 -27.85
CA ALA A 9 -8.97 20.78 -27.09
C ALA A 9 -7.82 20.07 -27.83
N SER A 10 -6.62 20.63 -27.71
CA SER A 10 -5.40 20.00 -28.21
C SER A 10 -5.10 18.73 -27.41
N SER A 11 -4.97 17.58 -28.09
CA SER A 11 -4.53 16.33 -27.46
C SER A 11 -3.00 16.24 -27.51
N HIS A 12 -2.34 16.48 -26.38
CA HIS A 12 -0.89 16.39 -26.24
C HIS A 12 -0.45 14.95 -25.95
N GLY A 13 -0.62 14.06 -26.95
CA GLY A 13 -0.03 12.73 -26.99
C GLY A 13 -0.69 11.64 -26.12
N SER A 14 -0.40 10.38 -26.46
CA SER A 14 -0.78 9.21 -25.67
C SER A 14 0.14 9.08 -24.45
N ARG A 15 -0.36 9.42 -23.26
CA ARG A 15 0.40 9.27 -22.01
C ARG A 15 0.50 7.78 -21.64
N THR A 16 1.73 7.29 -21.45
CA THR A 16 1.97 5.98 -20.83
C THR A 16 1.71 6.08 -19.33
N THR A 17 0.98 5.12 -18.77
CA THR A 17 0.76 5.06 -17.32
C THR A 17 2.05 4.72 -16.59
N PHE A 18 2.34 5.44 -15.51
CA PHE A 18 3.47 5.12 -14.65
C PHE A 18 3.18 3.84 -13.85
N VAL A 19 4.14 2.91 -13.84
CA VAL A 19 4.09 1.69 -13.04
C VAL A 19 5.44 1.51 -12.35
N TYR A 20 5.41 1.17 -11.06
CA TYR A 20 6.61 0.85 -10.31
C TYR A 20 7.24 -0.44 -10.86
N LYS A 21 8.51 -0.36 -11.28
CA LYS A 21 9.26 -1.50 -11.82
C LYS A 21 9.36 -2.65 -10.82
N ASP A 22 9.51 -2.30 -9.54
CA ASP A 22 9.73 -3.25 -8.45
C ASP A 22 8.47 -4.03 -8.06
N LEU A 23 7.27 -3.66 -8.57
CA LEU A 23 6.06 -4.43 -8.28
C LEU A 23 6.13 -5.86 -8.80
N ALA A 24 6.88 -6.09 -9.89
CA ALA A 24 7.07 -7.40 -10.46
C ALA A 24 7.85 -8.36 -9.54
N THR A 25 8.72 -7.82 -8.68
CA THR A 25 9.67 -8.60 -7.86
C THR A 25 9.43 -8.48 -6.36
N THR A 26 8.80 -7.41 -5.87
CA THR A 26 8.62 -7.14 -4.44
C THR A 26 7.74 -8.19 -3.78
N PRO A 27 8.15 -8.82 -2.65
CA PRO A 27 7.31 -9.76 -1.92
C PRO A 27 6.16 -9.06 -1.17
N TYR A 28 6.34 -7.80 -0.79
CA TYR A 28 5.38 -7.02 -0.03
C TYR A 28 4.94 -5.75 -0.77
N VAL A 29 3.68 -5.36 -0.58
CA VAL A 29 3.09 -4.16 -1.18
C VAL A 29 2.19 -3.43 -0.21
N PHE A 30 2.20 -2.10 -0.29
CA PHE A 30 1.20 -1.24 0.32
C PHE A 30 -0.02 -1.09 -0.58
N VAL A 31 -1.22 -1.19 -0.02
CA VAL A 31 -2.49 -1.11 -0.76
C VAL A 31 -3.20 0.20 -0.44
N ARG A 32 -3.56 0.97 -1.47
CA ARG A 32 -4.34 2.20 -1.31
C ARG A 32 -5.80 1.87 -0.99
N ASN A 33 -6.32 2.48 0.07
CA ASN A 33 -7.73 2.44 0.41
C ASN A 33 -8.43 3.71 -0.11
N ASP A 34 -9.34 3.55 -1.07
CA ASP A 34 -10.08 4.62 -1.77
C ASP A 34 -11.44 4.95 -1.10
N ALA A 35 -11.80 4.31 0.01
CA ALA A 35 -13.04 4.59 0.71
C ALA A 35 -13.04 6.02 1.30
N MET A 36 -14.24 6.58 1.52
CA MET A 36 -14.40 7.84 2.25
C MET A 36 -13.85 7.67 3.68
N LYS A 37 -12.81 8.44 4.03
CA LYS A 37 -12.14 8.32 5.33
C LYS A 37 -12.49 9.48 6.24
N SER A 38 -12.40 9.25 7.55
CA SER A 38 -12.30 10.32 8.53
C SER A 38 -10.95 11.05 8.37
N CYS A 39 -10.86 12.28 8.88
CA CYS A 39 -9.85 13.26 8.52
C CYS A 39 -8.36 12.88 8.72
N LEU A 40 -8.02 11.74 9.34
CA LEU A 40 -6.65 11.40 9.74
C LEU A 40 -6.23 9.95 9.48
N GLN A 41 -6.89 9.22 8.58
CA GLN A 41 -6.48 7.84 8.24
C GLN A 41 -5.43 7.82 7.11
N PRO A 42 -4.39 6.98 7.21
CA PRO A 42 -3.39 6.86 6.15
C PRO A 42 -4.02 6.35 4.85
N ASN A 43 -3.50 6.82 3.70
CA ASN A 43 -4.02 6.46 2.39
C ASN A 43 -3.70 5.02 1.98
N TYR A 44 -2.62 4.49 2.51
CA TYR A 44 -2.13 3.15 2.23
C TYR A 44 -2.10 2.34 3.51
N ASP A 45 -2.57 1.11 3.41
CA ASP A 45 -2.51 0.11 4.46
C ASP A 45 -1.38 -0.85 4.18
N GLY A 46 -0.69 -1.25 5.27
CA GLY A 46 0.18 -2.41 5.50
C GLY A 46 1.15 -2.86 4.40
N PRO A 47 2.33 -3.38 4.75
CA PRO A 47 3.03 -4.30 3.84
C PRO A 47 2.25 -5.61 3.79
N PHE A 48 1.50 -5.84 2.72
CA PHE A 48 0.78 -7.09 2.48
C PHE A 48 1.59 -8.02 1.59
N GLU A 49 1.54 -9.32 1.90
CA GLU A 49 2.22 -10.33 1.10
C GLU A 49 1.53 -10.53 -0.24
N VAL A 50 2.31 -10.56 -1.32
CA VAL A 50 1.81 -10.81 -2.68
C VAL A 50 1.78 -12.32 -2.95
N ILE A 51 0.58 -12.89 -3.05
CA ILE A 51 0.34 -14.30 -3.36
C ILE A 51 0.49 -14.57 -4.86
N ASN A 52 -0.14 -13.73 -5.70
CA ASN A 52 -0.14 -13.92 -7.15
C ASN A 52 -0.03 -12.58 -7.89
N ARG A 53 0.61 -12.60 -9.06
CA ARG A 53 0.86 -11.44 -9.91
C ARG A 53 0.29 -11.66 -11.30
N GLU A 54 -0.61 -10.76 -11.72
CA GLU A 54 -1.14 -10.68 -13.08
C GLU A 54 -0.77 -9.33 -13.70
N LYS A 55 -0.99 -9.17 -15.01
CA LYS A 55 -0.61 -7.95 -15.75
C LYS A 55 -1.19 -6.65 -15.17
N LYS A 56 -2.43 -6.69 -14.68
CA LYS A 56 -3.17 -5.51 -14.15
C LYS A 56 -3.58 -5.67 -12.69
N PHE A 57 -3.49 -6.87 -12.15
CA PHE A 57 -4.03 -7.20 -10.83
C PHE A 57 -3.03 -8.03 -10.04
N TYR A 58 -3.05 -7.84 -8.73
CA TYR A 58 -2.26 -8.58 -7.78
C TYR A 58 -3.20 -9.16 -6.73
N THR A 59 -2.95 -10.40 -6.35
CA THR A 59 -3.65 -11.04 -5.26
C THR A 59 -2.78 -10.91 -4.01
N VAL A 60 -3.28 -10.21 -3.00
CA VAL A 60 -2.55 -9.92 -1.76
C VAL A 60 -3.24 -10.56 -0.55
N GLN A 61 -2.45 -11.03 0.40
CA GLN A 61 -2.93 -11.51 1.69
C GLN A 61 -3.02 -10.32 2.65
N THR A 62 -4.24 -9.92 3.00
CA THR A 62 -4.46 -9.00 4.13
C THR A 62 -4.65 -9.80 5.42
N ALA A 63 -4.67 -9.12 6.57
CA ALA A 63 -4.86 -9.77 7.87
C ALA A 63 -6.19 -10.56 7.95
N GLU A 64 -7.20 -10.14 7.18
CA GLU A 64 -8.54 -10.72 7.23
C GLU A 64 -8.82 -11.68 6.07
N LYS A 65 -8.27 -11.40 4.88
CA LYS A 65 -8.66 -12.10 3.65
C LYS A 65 -7.66 -11.94 2.51
N VAL A 66 -7.82 -12.82 1.51
CA VAL A 66 -7.15 -12.68 0.21
C VAL A 66 -7.96 -11.70 -0.66
N VAL A 67 -7.30 -10.67 -1.19
CA VAL A 67 -7.95 -9.63 -2.01
C VAL A 67 -7.23 -9.45 -3.33
N LYS A 68 -8.00 -9.26 -4.41
CA LYS A 68 -7.49 -8.88 -5.72
C LYS A 68 -7.49 -7.36 -5.88
N VAL A 69 -6.33 -6.77 -6.12
CA VAL A 69 -6.09 -5.31 -6.16
C VAL A 69 -5.49 -4.94 -7.50
N SER A 70 -5.91 -3.81 -8.09
CA SER A 70 -5.31 -3.31 -9.33
C SER A 70 -3.94 -2.70 -9.10
N THR A 71 -3.06 -2.78 -10.11
CA THR A 71 -1.70 -2.23 -10.06
C THR A 71 -1.67 -0.74 -9.67
N ASP A 72 -2.66 0.05 -10.08
CA ASP A 72 -2.75 1.49 -9.81
C ASP A 72 -2.92 1.83 -8.31
N ARG A 73 -3.31 0.84 -7.49
CA ARG A 73 -3.50 0.99 -6.05
C ARG A 73 -2.34 0.43 -5.23
N LEU A 74 -1.28 -0.04 -5.87
CA LEU A 74 -0.16 -0.69 -5.21
C LEU A 74 1.06 0.21 -5.20
N LYS A 75 1.77 0.14 -4.08
CA LYS A 75 3.12 0.70 -3.94
C LYS A 75 4.04 -0.40 -3.40
N PRO A 76 5.25 -0.60 -3.96
CA PRO A 76 6.18 -1.57 -3.42
C PRO A 76 6.53 -1.22 -1.96
N ALA A 77 6.61 -2.24 -1.10
CA ALA A 77 7.03 -2.08 0.29
C ALA A 77 8.49 -2.53 0.43
N TYR A 78 9.36 -1.59 0.77
CA TYR A 78 10.76 -1.87 1.04
C TYR A 78 10.90 -2.16 2.53
N VAL A 79 11.18 -3.42 2.89
CA VAL A 79 11.52 -3.82 4.26
C VAL A 79 13.03 -3.89 4.37
N LEU A 80 13.59 -3.25 5.40
CA LEU A 80 14.99 -3.42 5.75
C LEU A 80 15.10 -4.82 6.39
N VAL A 81 15.88 -5.69 5.78
CA VAL A 81 16.20 -7.00 6.37
C VAL A 81 17.32 -6.74 7.39
N GLU A 82 16.95 -6.39 8.62
CA GLU A 82 17.87 -6.50 9.77
C GLU A 82 17.80 -7.94 10.29
N ASP A 83 18.77 -8.76 9.88
CA ASP A 83 19.07 -10.13 10.35
C ASP A 83 17.89 -11.15 10.35
N PRO A 84 18.10 -12.43 9.97
CA PRO A 84 17.03 -13.42 9.79
C PRO A 84 16.36 -13.93 11.09
N GLY A 85 16.24 -13.11 12.14
CA GLY A 85 15.64 -13.47 13.43
C GLY A 85 14.37 -12.72 13.82
N ILE A 86 13.99 -11.62 13.16
CA ILE A 86 12.85 -10.79 13.59
C ILE A 86 11.74 -10.80 12.54
N SER A 87 10.69 -11.57 12.83
CA SER A 87 9.41 -11.44 12.13
C SER A 87 8.79 -10.07 12.48
N PRO A 88 8.27 -9.29 11.51
CA PRO A 88 7.62 -8.00 11.78
C PRO A 88 6.40 -8.10 12.71
N ARG A 89 5.97 -9.33 13.06
CA ARG A 89 4.93 -9.59 14.04
C ARG A 89 5.41 -9.45 15.50
N SER A 90 6.72 -9.54 15.79
CA SER A 90 7.25 -9.43 17.18
C SER A 90 7.63 -8.00 17.59
N VAL A 91 8.00 -7.14 16.65
CA VAL A 91 8.39 -5.74 16.96
C VAL A 91 7.27 -4.90 17.58
N LEU A 92 6.00 -5.24 17.33
CA LEU A 92 4.86 -4.54 17.94
C LEU A 92 4.57 -4.99 19.37
N SER A 93 5.02 -6.18 19.78
CA SER A 93 4.88 -6.65 21.17
C SER A 93 6.00 -6.15 22.09
N ASP A 94 7.21 -5.96 21.56
CA ASP A 94 8.37 -5.55 22.37
C ASP A 94 8.34 -4.05 22.74
N ALA A 95 7.71 -3.21 21.92
CA ALA A 95 7.59 -1.77 22.18
C ALA A 95 6.67 -1.42 23.38
N ASN A 96 5.87 -2.37 23.89
CA ASN A 96 4.96 -2.14 25.02
C ASN A 96 5.54 -2.54 26.38
N HIS A 97 6.60 -3.35 26.44
CA HIS A 97 7.16 -3.83 27.72
C HIS A 97 8.09 -2.82 28.39
N GLU A 98 8.85 -2.05 27.60
CA GLU A 98 9.85 -1.12 28.17
C GLU A 98 9.25 0.20 28.67
N ARG A 99 8.04 0.57 28.25
CA ARG A 99 7.33 1.76 28.75
C ARG A 99 6.67 1.57 30.13
N LEU A 100 6.47 0.33 30.58
CA LEU A 100 5.85 0.07 31.89
C LEU A 100 6.87 -0.10 33.03
N LYS A 101 8.15 -0.34 32.74
CA LYS A 101 9.19 -0.41 33.78
C LYS A 101 9.57 0.95 34.36
N HIS A 102 9.36 2.03 33.60
CA HIS A 102 9.68 3.39 34.06
C HIS A 102 8.56 4.04 34.89
N LEU A 103 7.35 3.47 34.91
CA LEU A 103 6.21 4.02 35.66
C LEU A 103 5.93 3.26 36.97
N MET A 104 6.55 2.11 37.21
CA MET A 104 6.32 1.28 38.41
C MET A 104 7.48 1.26 39.40
N PHE A 105 8.43 2.18 39.29
CA PHE A 105 9.47 2.37 40.30
C PHE A 105 9.76 3.87 40.54
N GLN A 106 8.74 4.56 41.06
CA GLN A 106 8.89 5.64 42.03
C GLN A 106 7.78 5.51 43.07
#